data_AF-A0A8H3BKQ0-F1
#
_entry.id   AF-A0A8H3BKQ0-F1
#
_cell.length_a   1.000
_cell.length_b   1.000
_cell.length_c   1.000
_cell.angle_alpha   90.00
_cell.angle_beta   90.00
_cell.angle_gamma   90.00
#
_symmetry.space_group_name_H-M   'P 1'
#
loop_
_entity.id
_entity.type
_entity.pdbx_description
1 polymer ?
#
loop_
_entity_poly.entity_id
_entity_poly.type
_entity_poly.pdbx_seq_one_letter_code
_entity_poly.pdbx_strand_id
1 'polypeptide(L)'
;MSVDPWHDVKNEVQNSLEAATNLRASFLRIQSTASANSEELNWARNELKGTLAALDADLEDLEESVRIVEETGGRLFGVEETEVMARRKYVVYVRNQIETMRKEVNASVPPKSPSIAQMRHSPSVDAAPHEDDQAEWSRLEQQVAQPNTHVRIVF
;
A
#
# COMPACT_ATOMS: atom_id res chain seq x y z
N MET A 1 -8.52 -6.08 37.77
CA MET A 1 -7.56 -5.13 37.19
C MET A 1 -7.89 -5.03 35.72
N SER A 2 -8.18 -3.84 35.21
CA SER A 2 -8.32 -3.63 33.77
C SER A 2 -6.93 -3.78 33.15
N VAL A 3 -6.76 -4.76 32.26
CA VAL A 3 -5.55 -4.89 31.44
C VAL A 3 -5.53 -3.70 30.50
N ASP A 4 -4.35 -3.09 30.32
CA ASP A 4 -4.18 -1.97 29.40
C ASP A 4 -4.25 -2.47 27.94
N PRO A 5 -5.26 -2.05 27.15
CA PRO A 5 -5.43 -2.51 25.77
C PRO A 5 -4.23 -2.17 24.86
N TRP A 6 -3.41 -1.18 25.25
CA TRP A 6 -2.24 -0.79 24.48
C TRP A 6 -1.26 -1.95 24.26
N HIS A 7 -1.07 -2.81 25.27
CA HIS A 7 -0.11 -3.92 25.18
C HIS A 7 -0.57 -5.00 24.21
N ASP A 8 -1.88 -5.24 24.10
CA ASP A 8 -2.44 -6.22 23.16
C ASP A 8 -2.22 -5.75 21.72
N VAL A 9 -2.60 -4.51 21.42
CA VAL A 9 -2.39 -3.91 20.09
C VAL A 9 -0.89 -3.81 19.77
N LYS A 10 -0.05 -3.47 20.74
CA LYS A 10 1.41 -3.49 20.56
C LYS A 10 1.89 -4.87 20.13
N ASN A 11 1.43 -5.95 20.76
CA ASN A 11 1.82 -7.31 20.39
C ASN A 11 1.35 -7.67 18.97
N GLU A 12 0.14 -7.27 18.59
CA GLU A 12 -0.37 -7.44 17.23
C GLU A 12 0.50 -6.71 16.20
N VAL A 13 0.85 -5.45 16.47
CA VAL A 13 1.78 -4.67 15.63
C VAL A 13 3.15 -5.33 15.55
N GLN A 14 3.67 -5.91 16.64
CA GLN A 14 4.95 -6.63 16.62
C GLN A 14 4.89 -7.85 15.68
N ASN A 15 3.82 -8.64 15.76
CA ASN A 15 3.62 -9.81 14.90
C ASN A 15 3.49 -9.42 13.43
N SER A 16 2.70 -8.39 13.14
CA SER A 16 2.53 -7.85 11.78
C SER A 16 3.84 -7.27 11.23
N LEU A 17 4.67 -6.64 12.08
CA LEU A 17 5.97 -6.11 11.69
C LEU A 17 6.98 -7.23 11.38
N GLU A 18 6.96 -8.33 12.14
CA GLU A 18 7.76 -9.51 11.84
C GLU A 18 7.35 -10.15 10.51
N ALA A 19 6.04 -10.30 10.27
CA ALA A 19 5.51 -10.78 9.00
C ALA A 19 5.95 -9.89 7.82
N ALA A 20 5.83 -8.57 7.96
CA ALA A 20 6.29 -7.61 6.95
C ALA A 20 7.80 -7.72 6.70
N THR A 21 8.61 -7.93 7.75
CA THR A 21 10.06 -8.10 7.64
C THR A 21 10.44 -9.37 6.86
N ASN A 22 9.75 -10.48 7.12
CA ASN A 22 9.94 -11.72 6.39
C ASN A 22 9.52 -11.59 4.92
N LEU A 23 8.38 -10.95 4.67
CA LEU A 23 7.89 -10.68 3.32
C LEU A 23 8.83 -9.76 2.54
N ARG A 24 9.37 -8.73 3.17
CA ARG A 24 10.43 -7.86 2.63
C ARG A 24 11.67 -8.65 2.24
N ALA A 25 12.16 -9.53 3.10
CA ALA A 25 13.33 -10.36 2.78
C ALA A 25 13.07 -11.23 1.54
N SER A 26 11.87 -11.83 1.45
CA SER A 26 11.46 -12.59 0.27
C SER A 26 11.36 -11.72 -0.99
N PHE A 27 10.75 -10.54 -0.88
CA PHE A 27 10.63 -9.58 -1.97
C PHE A 27 11.99 -9.16 -2.54
N LEU A 28 12.96 -8.80 -1.67
CA LEU A 28 14.30 -8.42 -2.09
C LEU A 28 15.05 -9.58 -2.76
N ARG A 29 14.89 -10.79 -2.23
CA ARG A 29 15.43 -12.01 -2.86
C ARG A 29 14.87 -12.21 -4.27
N ILE A 30 13.54 -12.18 -4.42
CA ILE A 30 12.86 -12.35 -5.72
C ILE A 30 13.30 -11.24 -6.68
N GLN A 31 13.37 -10.00 -6.22
CA GLN A 31 13.82 -8.86 -7.03
C GLN A 31 15.24 -9.08 -7.59
N SER A 32 16.14 -9.66 -6.80
CA SER A 32 17.52 -9.94 -7.25
C SER A 32 17.64 -11.08 -8.26
N THR A 33 16.65 -11.98 -8.35
CA THR A 33 16.73 -13.20 -9.18
C THR A 33 15.75 -13.24 -10.34
N ALA A 34 14.61 -12.56 -10.23
CA ALA A 34 13.51 -12.61 -11.19
C ALA A 34 13.55 -11.44 -12.17
N SER A 35 12.91 -11.62 -13.33
CA SER A 35 12.65 -10.52 -14.25
C SER A 35 11.76 -9.45 -13.59
N ALA A 36 11.98 -8.19 -13.93
CA ALA A 36 11.26 -7.04 -13.36
C ALA A 36 9.73 -7.13 -13.47
N ASN A 37 9.22 -7.91 -14.44
CA ASN A 37 7.79 -8.11 -14.70
C ASN A 37 7.28 -9.49 -14.26
N SER A 38 8.04 -10.23 -13.42
CA SER A 38 7.59 -11.51 -12.88
C SER A 38 6.31 -11.34 -12.06
N GLU A 39 5.33 -12.23 -12.27
CA GLU A 39 4.11 -12.28 -11.45
C GLU A 39 4.43 -12.46 -9.97
N GLU A 40 5.43 -13.28 -9.64
CA GLU A 40 5.89 -13.51 -8.26
C GLU A 40 6.42 -12.21 -7.62
N LEU A 41 7.18 -11.41 -8.38
CA LEU A 41 7.70 -10.12 -7.91
C LEU A 41 6.56 -9.11 -7.70
N ASN A 42 5.59 -9.08 -8.63
CA ASN A 42 4.43 -8.20 -8.52
C ASN A 42 3.54 -8.58 -7.33
N TRP A 43 3.30 -9.87 -7.12
CA TRP A 43 2.57 -10.39 -5.97
C TRP A 43 3.27 -10.01 -4.67
N ALA A 44 4.55 -10.32 -4.52
CA ALA A 44 5.32 -10.01 -3.31
C ALA A 44 5.35 -8.50 -3.03
N ARG A 45 5.44 -7.67 -4.08
CA ARG A 45 5.37 -6.21 -3.95
C ARG A 45 4.01 -5.74 -3.42
N ASN A 46 2.93 -6.23 -4.00
CA ASN A 46 1.57 -5.82 -3.64
C ASN A 46 1.20 -6.29 -2.24
N GLU A 47 1.56 -7.53 -1.90
CA GLU A 47 1.36 -8.09 -0.56
C GLU A 47 2.08 -7.22 0.49
N LEU A 48 3.35 -6.86 0.24
CA LEU A 48 4.12 -6.05 1.17
C LEU A 48 3.53 -4.64 1.32
N LYS A 49 3.05 -4.03 0.23
CA LYS A 49 2.34 -2.75 0.31
C LYS A 49 1.06 -2.85 1.15
N GLY A 50 0.30 -3.93 0.98
CA GLY A 50 -0.91 -4.19 1.76
C GLY A 50 -0.60 -4.32 3.26
N THR A 51 0.38 -5.16 3.61
CA THR A 51 0.81 -5.34 5.01
C THR A 51 1.30 -4.03 5.63
N LEU A 52 2.09 -3.23 4.89
CA LEU A 52 2.58 -1.92 5.36
C LEU A 52 1.48 -0.85 5.45
N ALA A 53 0.36 -1.02 4.76
CA ALA A 53 -0.80 -0.12 4.90
C ALA A 53 -1.60 -0.48 6.16
N ALA A 54 -1.82 -1.77 6.43
CA ALA A 54 -2.47 -2.24 7.65
C ALA A 54 -1.66 -1.83 8.90
N LEU A 55 -0.33 -2.06 8.88
CA LEU A 55 0.57 -1.66 9.96
C LEU A 55 0.55 -0.15 10.26
N ASP A 56 0.39 0.68 9.23
CA ASP A 56 0.31 2.13 9.42
C ASP A 56 -0.98 2.52 10.13
N ALA A 57 -2.11 1.91 9.76
CA ALA A 57 -3.39 2.14 10.43
C ALA A 57 -3.33 1.73 11.91
N ASP A 58 -2.81 0.54 12.20
CA ASP A 58 -2.64 0.08 13.59
C ASP A 58 -1.70 1.00 14.39
N LEU A 59 -0.68 1.55 13.72
CA LEU A 59 0.27 2.47 14.35
C LEU A 59 -0.34 3.86 14.63
N GLU A 60 -1.22 4.35 13.76
CA GLU A 60 -1.97 5.59 13.99
C GLU A 60 -2.83 5.49 15.26
N ASP A 61 -3.51 4.36 15.45
CA ASP A 61 -4.31 4.10 16.66
C ASP A 61 -3.42 4.06 17.93
N LEU A 62 -2.24 3.43 17.84
CA LEU A 62 -1.27 3.42 18.93
C LEU A 62 -0.72 4.83 19.22
N GLU A 63 -0.44 5.64 18.20
CA GLU A 63 0.02 7.02 18.39
C GLU A 63 -1.05 7.88 19.08
N GLU A 64 -2.31 7.76 18.64
CA GLU A 64 -3.43 8.48 19.24
C GLU A 64 -3.64 8.07 20.70
N SER A 65 -3.53 6.77 21.01
CA SER A 65 -3.62 6.30 22.40
C SER A 65 -2.53 6.90 23.29
N VAL A 66 -1.30 7.04 22.78
CA VAL A 66 -0.18 7.66 23.53
C VAL A 66 -0.45 9.15 23.74
N ARG A 67 -0.94 9.85 22.70
CA ARG A 67 -1.32 11.27 22.79
C ARG A 67 -2.38 11.49 23.88
N ILE A 68 -3.43 10.68 23.91
CA ILE A 68 -4.50 10.78 24.92
C ILE A 68 -3.94 10.60 26.35
N VAL A 69 -3.03 9.63 26.53
CA VAL A 69 -2.38 9.37 27.81
C VAL A 69 -1.44 10.51 28.22
N GLU A 70 -0.70 11.12 27.29
CA GLU A 70 0.13 12.30 27.52
C GLU A 70 -0.71 13.53 27.91
N GLU A 71 -1.81 13.80 27.19
CA GLU A 71 -2.66 14.99 27.38
C GLU A 71 -3.50 14.93 28.66
N THR A 72 -4.06 13.76 28.96
CA THR A 72 -4.92 13.56 30.14
C THR A 72 -4.09 13.31 31.40
N GLY A 73 -2.83 12.88 31.23
CA GLY A 73 -1.91 12.53 32.31
C GLY A 73 -1.98 11.06 32.66
N GLY A 74 -0.88 10.33 32.44
CA GLY A 74 -0.82 8.86 32.56
C GLY A 74 -1.25 8.29 33.91
N ARG A 75 -1.12 9.06 35.01
CA ARG A 75 -1.58 8.65 36.34
C ARG A 75 -3.08 8.34 36.40
N LEU A 76 -3.90 9.02 35.59
CA LEU A 76 -5.35 8.76 35.53
C LEU A 76 -5.68 7.40 34.90
N PHE A 77 -4.78 6.88 34.06
CA PHE A 77 -4.86 5.56 33.46
C PHE A 77 -3.98 4.51 34.17
N GLY A 78 -3.32 4.88 35.27
CA GLY A 78 -2.36 4.00 35.96
C GLY A 78 -1.07 3.75 35.17
N VAL A 79 -0.75 4.61 34.20
CA VAL A 79 0.46 4.52 33.36
C VAL A 79 1.53 5.45 33.91
N GLU A 80 2.72 4.91 34.19
CA GLU A 80 3.88 5.71 34.62
C GLU A 80 4.50 6.49 33.47
N GLU A 81 5.11 7.63 33.77
CA GLU A 81 5.80 8.48 32.78
C GLU A 81 6.88 7.72 31.98
N THR A 82 7.59 6.82 32.67
CA THR A 82 8.58 5.91 32.08
C THR A 82 7.97 5.01 31.01
N GLU A 83 6.78 4.49 31.27
CA GLU A 83 6.01 3.67 30.34
C GLU A 83 5.51 4.52 29.17
N VAL A 84 4.96 5.72 29.40
CA VAL A 84 4.56 6.63 28.32
C VAL A 84 5.72 6.92 27.35
N MET A 85 6.90 7.23 27.90
CA MET A 85 8.12 7.40 27.10
C MET A 85 8.50 6.14 26.31
N ALA A 86 8.31 4.95 26.88
CA ALA A 86 8.55 3.68 26.19
C ALA A 86 7.57 3.46 25.03
N ARG A 87 6.28 3.76 25.22
CA ARG A 87 5.26 3.69 24.16
C ARG A 87 5.60 4.61 23.00
N ARG A 88 5.98 5.86 23.30
CA ARG A 88 6.41 6.84 22.29
C ARG A 88 7.63 6.36 21.49
N LYS A 89 8.64 5.83 22.18
CA LYS A 89 9.83 5.27 21.50
C LYS A 89 9.46 4.10 20.59
N TYR A 90 8.55 3.25 21.03
CA TYR A 90 8.06 2.13 20.24
C TYR A 90 7.33 2.60 18.97
N VAL A 91 6.40 3.56 19.08
CA VAL A 91 5.69 4.13 17.92
C VAL A 91 6.67 4.70 16.89
N VAL A 92 7.65 5.49 17.33
CA VAL A 92 8.69 6.05 16.45
C VAL A 92 9.53 4.95 15.80
N TYR A 93 9.90 3.90 16.54
CA TYR A 93 10.64 2.77 15.99
C TYR A 93 9.85 2.08 14.87
N VAL A 94 8.58 1.74 15.09
CA VAL A 94 7.75 1.07 14.09
C VAL A 94 7.54 1.97 12.87
N ARG A 95 7.27 3.26 13.05
CA ARG A 95 7.17 4.23 11.94
C ARG A 95 8.40 4.20 11.04
N ASN A 96 9.59 4.27 11.64
CA ASN A 96 10.83 4.27 10.90
C ASN A 96 11.03 2.96 10.10
N GLN A 97 10.61 1.82 10.67
CA GLN A 97 10.66 0.55 9.95
C GLN A 97 9.70 0.55 8.76
N ILE A 98 8.44 0.96 8.94
CA ILE A 98 7.46 1.03 7.85
C ILE A 98 7.95 1.96 6.74
N GLU A 99 8.44 3.16 7.08
CA GLU A 99 8.99 4.10 6.10
C GLU A 99 10.18 3.52 5.33
N THR A 100 11.07 2.81 6.01
CA THR A 100 12.23 2.15 5.39
C THR A 100 11.76 1.11 4.38
N MET A 101 10.85 0.23 4.77
CA MET A 101 10.32 -0.81 3.88
C MET A 101 9.56 -0.23 2.69
N ARG A 102 8.78 0.84 2.89
CA ARG A 102 8.08 1.55 1.80
C ARG A 102 9.05 2.14 0.79
N LYS A 103 10.13 2.78 1.25
CA LYS A 103 11.16 3.36 0.37
C LYS A 103 11.78 2.28 -0.53
N GLU A 104 12.09 1.12 0.03
CA GLU A 104 12.69 0.02 -0.72
C GLU A 104 11.73 -0.58 -1.76
N VAL A 105 10.47 -0.78 -1.37
CA VAL A 105 9.41 -1.27 -2.27
C VAL A 105 9.13 -0.29 -3.42
N ASN A 106 9.27 1.01 -3.18
CA ASN A 106 9.06 2.02 -4.21
C ASN A 106 10.30 2.26 -5.08
N ALA A 107 11.52 2.17 -4.52
CA ALA A 107 12.77 2.26 -5.28
C ALA A 107 12.95 1.11 -6.27
N SER A 108 12.29 -0.02 -6.01
CA SER A 108 12.17 -1.18 -6.91
C SER A 108 11.51 -0.90 -8.26
N VAL A 109 10.78 0.20 -8.41
CA VAL A 109 10.11 0.52 -9.68
C VAL A 109 11.20 1.06 -10.59
N PRO A 110 11.61 0.36 -11.67
CA PRO A 110 12.49 0.97 -12.65
C PRO A 110 11.81 2.27 -13.11
N PRO A 111 12.53 3.40 -13.20
CA PRO A 111 11.94 4.61 -13.76
C PRO A 111 11.29 4.19 -15.07
N LYS A 112 10.01 4.55 -15.26
CA LYS A 112 9.40 4.48 -16.59
C LYS A 112 10.30 5.34 -17.46
N SER A 113 11.27 4.72 -18.14
CA SER A 113 12.11 5.40 -19.10
C SER A 113 11.12 6.06 -20.05
N PRO A 114 11.11 7.39 -20.19
CA PRO A 114 10.39 7.98 -21.30
C PRO A 114 11.01 7.33 -22.53
N SER A 115 10.23 6.56 -23.27
CA SER A 115 10.70 5.88 -24.46
C SER A 115 11.30 6.94 -25.38
N ILE A 116 12.64 7.06 -25.43
CA ILE A 116 13.39 7.86 -26.42
C ILE A 116 13.34 7.11 -27.79
N ALA A 117 12.20 6.51 -28.11
CA ALA A 117 11.94 5.86 -29.39
C ALA A 117 11.22 6.79 -30.37
N GLN A 118 10.97 8.06 -30.01
CA GLN A 118 10.28 9.04 -30.88
C GLN A 118 11.12 10.24 -31.31
N MET A 119 12.43 10.26 -31.04
CA MET A 119 13.30 11.35 -31.50
C MET A 119 14.03 11.04 -32.81
N ARG A 120 13.35 10.45 -33.81
CA ARG A 120 13.82 10.54 -35.20
C ARG A 120 12.63 10.56 -36.15
N HIS A 121 12.49 11.71 -36.81
CA HIS A 121 11.64 12.03 -37.96
C HIS A 121 10.26 12.63 -37.65
N SER A 122 10.23 13.97 -37.51
CA SER A 122 9.14 14.77 -38.06
C SER A 122 9.34 14.90 -39.58
N PRO A 123 8.29 15.06 -40.40
CA PRO A 123 7.49 16.29 -40.36
C PRO A 123 5.96 16.10 -40.36
N SER A 124 5.28 17.04 -39.69
CA SER A 124 3.88 17.50 -39.84
C SER A 124 2.77 16.47 -40.10
N VAL A 125 1.83 16.32 -39.15
CA VAL A 125 0.47 16.89 -39.21
C VAL A 125 -0.28 16.57 -37.90
N ASP A 126 -1.03 17.58 -37.45
CA ASP A 126 -2.18 17.58 -36.54
C ASP A 126 -2.17 16.90 -35.15
N ALA A 127 -2.74 17.67 -34.23
CA ALA A 127 -2.90 17.36 -32.82
C ALA A 127 -4.10 16.44 -32.56
N ALA A 128 -3.92 15.44 -31.69
CA ALA A 128 -4.99 14.88 -30.85
C ALA A 128 -4.37 14.09 -29.68
N PRO A 129 -4.91 14.22 -28.44
CA PRO A 129 -4.40 13.50 -27.28
C PRO A 129 -4.93 12.06 -27.23
N HIS A 130 -4.12 11.20 -26.64
CA HIS A 130 -4.37 9.78 -26.40
C HIS A 130 -5.49 9.60 -25.36
N GLU A 131 -6.71 9.31 -25.81
CA GLU A 131 -7.90 8.99 -24.98
C GLU A 131 -8.56 7.65 -25.35
N ASP A 132 -7.86 6.75 -26.06
CA ASP A 132 -8.52 5.54 -26.59
C ASP A 132 -8.64 4.38 -25.58
N ASP A 133 -7.70 4.22 -24.65
CA ASP A 133 -7.71 3.01 -23.79
C ASP A 133 -8.92 2.99 -22.83
N GLN A 134 -9.34 4.14 -22.30
CA GLN A 134 -10.48 4.22 -21.37
C GLN A 134 -11.84 4.24 -22.10
N ALA A 135 -11.86 4.74 -23.34
CA ALA A 135 -13.06 4.77 -24.18
C ALA A 135 -13.39 3.39 -24.77
N GLU A 136 -12.38 2.56 -25.09
CA GLU A 136 -12.60 1.20 -25.58
C GLU A 136 -13.25 0.29 -24.53
N TRP A 137 -12.79 0.35 -23.27
CA TRP A 137 -13.41 -0.41 -22.16
C TRP A 137 -14.86 0.03 -21.91
N SER A 138 -15.14 1.34 -21.94
CA SER A 138 -16.50 1.87 -21.78
C SER A 138 -17.45 1.45 -22.90
N ARG A 139 -16.95 1.31 -24.14
CA ARG A 139 -17.75 0.81 -25.28
C ARG A 139 -18.04 -0.68 -25.17
N LEU A 140 -17.08 -1.45 -24.65
CA LEU A 140 -17.25 -2.90 -24.48
C LEU A 140 -18.37 -3.21 -23.46
N GLU A 141 -18.39 -2.52 -22.31
CA GLU A 141 -19.45 -2.70 -21.30
C GLU A 141 -20.85 -2.35 -21.83
N GLN A 142 -20.98 -1.28 -22.62
CA GLN A 142 -22.26 -0.90 -23.22
C GLN A 142 -22.79 -1.93 -24.21
N GLN A 143 -21.91 -2.73 -24.84
CA GLN A 143 -22.31 -3.72 -25.83
C GLN A 143 -22.78 -5.04 -25.21
N VAL A 144 -22.33 -5.36 -23.99
CA VAL A 144 -22.74 -6.59 -23.28
C VAL A 144 -24.09 -6.41 -22.56
N ALA A 145 -24.50 -5.17 -22.27
CA ALA A 145 -25.68 -4.87 -21.45
C ALA A 145 -27.03 -4.81 -22.20
N GLN A 146 -27.09 -5.06 -23.51
CA GLN A 146 -28.36 -5.07 -24.25
C GLN A 146 -28.88 -6.51 -24.42
N PRO A 147 -29.92 -6.94 -23.69
CA PRO A 147 -30.60 -8.19 -24.01
C PRO A 147 -31.31 -8.03 -25.34
N ASN A 148 -30.88 -8.82 -26.33
CA ASN A 148 -31.45 -8.89 -27.66
C ASN A 148 -32.92 -9.37 -27.58
N THR A 149 -33.84 -8.44 -27.35
CA THR A 149 -35.27 -8.68 -27.61
C THR A 149 -35.46 -8.36 -29.08
N HIS A 150 -35.95 -9.33 -29.88
CA HIS A 150 -36.88 -9.17 -31.00
C HIS A 150 -36.86 -10.44 -31.87
N VAL A 151 -37.82 -11.34 -31.64
CA VAL A 151 -38.35 -12.17 -32.74
C VAL A 151 -39.63 -11.50 -33.20
N ARG A 152 -39.59 -11.03 -34.45
CA ARG A 152 -40.62 -10.25 -35.15
C ARG A 152 -41.86 -11.08 -35.41
N ILE A 153 -43.02 -10.48 -35.11
CA ILE A 153 -44.31 -10.77 -35.74
C ILE A 153 -44.20 -10.44 -37.23
N VAL A 154 -44.66 -11.33 -38.09
CA VAL A 154 -44.96 -11.02 -39.50
C VAL A 154 -46.29 -11.68 -39.87
N PHE A 155 -47.25 -10.81 -40.19
CA PHE A 155 -48.57 -10.91 -40.84
C PHE A 155 -49.25 -12.28 -41.01
#